data_AF-A0A963FJ00-F1
#
_entry.id   AF-A0A963FJ00-F1
#
_cell.length_a   1.000
_cell.length_b   1.000
_cell.length_c   1.000
_cell.angle_alpha   90.00
_cell.angle_beta   90.00
_cell.angle_gamma   90.00
#
_symmetry.space_group_name_H-M   'P 1'
#
loop_
_entity.id
_entity.type
_entity.pdbx_description
1 polymer ?
#
loop_
_entity_poly.entity_id
_entity_poly.type
_entity_poly.pdbx_seq_one_letter_code
_entity_poly.pdbx_strand_id
1 'polypeptide(L)'
;MNLTLVVEDTAYELNVPESIVQGATDFFAKLDADMDQGWMVGRTWVQQPGTVERCQVVADKLLTAMETENNKLGMMMAAYLLHKMPGVNRVDVDVQGELQNTQFTVSEPMADTAPPPEATPAIASKPIHSRLDAIEQAGREVSKVYKKGRAWSFALYDAATQRWNEMPAVKTEDEANRLRMQTYEDRLQELLSKAR
;
A
#
# COMPACT_ATOMS: atom_id res chain seq x y z
N MET A 1 -3.71 -11.29 -16.00
CA MET A 1 -3.33 -10.38 -14.90
C MET A 1 -3.87 -10.95 -13.59
N ASN A 2 -3.16 -10.79 -12.48
CA ASN A 2 -3.58 -11.27 -11.17
C ASN A 2 -3.88 -10.10 -10.23
N LEU A 3 -4.99 -10.20 -9.50
CA LEU A 3 -5.39 -9.24 -8.48
C LEU A 3 -5.66 -10.00 -7.18
N THR A 4 -5.00 -9.61 -6.10
CA THR A 4 -5.28 -10.15 -4.77
C THR A 4 -6.32 -9.28 -4.07
N LEU A 5 -7.50 -9.83 -3.81
CA LEU A 5 -8.51 -9.18 -2.98
C LEU A 5 -8.34 -9.65 -1.54
N VAL A 6 -8.15 -8.73 -0.61
CA VAL A 6 -8.09 -9.04 0.82
C VAL A 6 -9.37 -8.55 1.47
N VAL A 7 -10.04 -9.49 2.14
CA VAL A 7 -11.29 -9.26 2.85
C VAL A 7 -11.04 -9.68 4.29
N GLU A 8 -11.10 -8.71 5.21
CA GLU A 8 -10.68 -8.88 6.61
C GLU A 8 -9.21 -9.32 6.70
N ASP A 9 -8.96 -10.62 6.90
CA ASP A 9 -7.62 -11.24 6.94
C ASP A 9 -7.43 -12.32 5.87
N THR A 10 -8.42 -12.52 5.00
CA THR A 10 -8.40 -13.57 3.97
C THR A 10 -8.04 -12.98 2.62
N ALA A 11 -7.00 -13.51 1.99
CA ALA A 11 -6.56 -13.13 0.65
C ALA A 11 -7.13 -14.08 -0.41
N TYR A 12 -7.79 -13.52 -1.42
CA TYR A 12 -8.36 -14.20 -2.57
C TYR A 12 -7.61 -13.79 -3.84
N GLU A 13 -7.07 -14.76 -4.57
CA GLU A 13 -6.41 -14.49 -5.85
C GLU A 13 -7.41 -14.55 -7.01
N LEU A 14 -7.59 -13.42 -7.70
CA LEU A 14 -8.43 -13.29 -8.87
C LEU A 14 -7.55 -13.28 -10.12
N ASN A 15 -7.66 -14.33 -10.93
CA ASN A 15 -7.02 -14.39 -12.23
C ASN A 15 -7.93 -13.75 -13.29
N VAL A 16 -7.58 -12.53 -13.70
CA VAL A 16 -8.34 -11.76 -14.69
C VAL A 16 -7.63 -11.85 -16.05
N PRO A 17 -8.28 -12.42 -17.07
CA PRO A 17 -7.75 -12.42 -18.43
C PRO A 17 -7.52 -11.01 -18.96
N GLU A 18 -6.35 -10.76 -19.56
CA GLU A 18 -6.00 -9.46 -20.13
C GLU A 18 -6.96 -9.03 -21.25
N SER A 19 -7.49 -9.99 -22.01
CA SER A 19 -8.52 -9.75 -23.03
C SER A 19 -9.78 -9.08 -22.48
N ILE A 20 -10.13 -9.33 -21.21
CA ILE A 20 -11.26 -8.67 -20.55
C ILE A 20 -10.87 -7.25 -20.12
N VAL A 21 -9.67 -7.08 -19.55
CA VAL A 21 -9.16 -5.76 -19.10
C VAL A 21 -9.05 -4.78 -20.28
N GLN A 22 -8.68 -5.28 -21.46
CA GLN A 22 -8.59 -4.45 -22.67
C GLN A 22 -9.89 -4.40 -23.48
N GLY A 23 -10.69 -5.46 -23.46
CA GLY A 23 -11.87 -5.60 -24.32
C GLY A 23 -13.20 -5.11 -23.70
N ALA A 24 -13.26 -4.91 -22.39
CA ALA A 24 -14.49 -4.48 -21.70
C ALA A 24 -14.60 -2.96 -21.51
N THR A 25 -13.91 -2.16 -22.32
CA THR A 25 -13.88 -0.69 -22.22
C THR A 25 -15.26 -0.04 -22.26
N ASP A 26 -16.18 -0.56 -23.07
CA ASP A 26 -17.55 -0.04 -23.18
C ASP A 26 -18.32 -0.22 -21.87
N PHE A 27 -18.10 -1.34 -21.19
CA PHE A 27 -18.69 -1.60 -19.89
C PHE A 27 -18.12 -0.65 -18.84
N PHE A 28 -16.80 -0.42 -18.86
CA PHE A 28 -16.14 0.51 -17.94
C PHE A 28 -16.63 1.94 -18.13
N ALA A 29 -16.74 2.39 -19.39
CA ALA A 29 -17.25 3.72 -19.72
C ALA A 29 -18.71 3.91 -19.29
N LYS A 30 -19.54 2.87 -19.42
CA LYS A 30 -20.92 2.92 -18.94
C LYS A 30 -21.00 3.01 -17.42
N LEU A 31 -20.15 2.25 -16.71
CA LEU A 31 -20.08 2.28 -15.25
C LEU A 31 -19.58 3.65 -14.76
N ASP A 32 -18.60 4.24 -15.44
CA ASP A 32 -18.14 5.60 -15.19
C ASP A 32 -19.25 6.64 -15.34
N ALA A 33 -19.98 6.58 -16.45
CA ALA A 33 -21.08 7.50 -16.74
C ALA A 33 -22.24 7.37 -15.73
N ASP A 34 -22.46 6.18 -15.20
CA ASP A 34 -23.43 5.92 -14.13
C ASP A 34 -22.98 6.59 -12.82
N MET A 35 -21.70 6.44 -12.46
CA MET A 35 -21.11 7.10 -11.30
C MET A 35 -21.03 8.64 -11.44
N ASP A 36 -20.93 9.16 -12.67
CA ASP A 36 -20.96 10.60 -12.98
C ASP A 36 -22.31 11.27 -12.66
N GLN A 37 -23.37 10.50 -12.44
CA GLN A 37 -24.67 11.02 -12.01
C GLN A 37 -24.74 11.27 -10.49
N GLY A 38 -23.66 10.96 -9.78
CA GLY A 38 -23.57 11.00 -8.33
C GLY A 38 -23.76 9.62 -7.72
N TRP A 39 -22.93 9.31 -6.73
CA TRP A 39 -22.88 8.00 -6.09
C TRP A 39 -22.73 8.10 -4.58
N MET A 40 -23.23 7.10 -3.86
CA MET A 40 -22.96 6.95 -2.42
C MET A 40 -21.61 6.25 -2.21
N VAL A 41 -20.60 7.00 -1.79
CA VAL A 41 -19.30 6.47 -1.39
C VAL A 41 -19.33 6.29 0.13
N GLY A 42 -19.57 5.04 0.56
CA GLY A 42 -19.86 4.74 1.97
C GLY A 42 -21.11 5.47 2.44
N ARG A 43 -20.94 6.42 3.37
CA ARG A 43 -22.04 7.21 3.95
C ARG A 43 -22.18 8.60 3.32
N THR A 44 -21.34 8.95 2.35
CA THR A 44 -21.29 10.28 1.76
C THR A 44 -21.82 10.25 0.32
N TRP A 45 -22.70 11.19 -0.01
CA TRP A 45 -23.10 11.40 -1.40
C TRP A 45 -22.06 12.25 -2.11
N VAL A 46 -21.47 11.72 -3.19
CA VAL A 46 -20.46 12.40 -4.01
C VAL A 46 -21.05 12.62 -5.40
N GLN A 47 -21.17 13.88 -5.84
CA GLN A 47 -21.76 14.20 -7.15
C GLN A 47 -20.93 13.69 -8.33
N GLN A 48 -19.61 13.74 -8.23
CA GLN A 48 -18.69 13.28 -9.27
C GLN A 48 -17.49 12.60 -8.59
N PRO A 49 -17.58 11.29 -8.31
CA PRO A 49 -16.49 10.59 -7.67
C PRO A 49 -15.25 10.60 -8.58
N GLY A 50 -14.09 10.88 -7.99
CA GLY A 50 -12.80 10.80 -8.67
C GLY A 50 -12.36 9.36 -8.90
N THR A 51 -11.23 9.17 -9.58
CA THR A 51 -10.72 7.83 -9.94
C THR A 51 -10.60 6.89 -8.74
N VAL A 52 -10.05 7.38 -7.62
CA VAL A 52 -9.87 6.58 -6.40
C VAL A 52 -11.22 6.18 -5.81
N GLU A 53 -12.13 7.13 -5.64
CA GLU A 53 -13.47 6.88 -5.07
C GLU A 53 -14.28 5.91 -5.94
N ARG A 54 -14.20 6.03 -7.27
CA ARG A 54 -14.80 5.05 -8.20
C ARG A 54 -14.23 3.67 -7.99
N CYS A 55 -12.92 3.55 -7.79
CA CYS A 55 -12.29 2.25 -7.53
C CYS A 55 -12.71 1.69 -6.17
N GLN A 56 -12.91 2.53 -5.15
CA GLN A 56 -13.45 2.09 -3.85
C GLN A 56 -14.88 1.55 -3.98
N VAL A 57 -15.73 2.26 -4.73
CA VAL A 57 -17.10 1.80 -5.04
C VAL A 57 -17.08 0.48 -5.82
N VAL A 58 -16.16 0.33 -6.77
CA VAL A 58 -16.05 -0.90 -7.57
C VAL A 58 -15.46 -2.05 -6.76
N ALA A 59 -14.55 -1.79 -5.83
CA ALA A 59 -14.03 -2.79 -4.90
C ALA A 59 -15.12 -3.33 -3.96
N ASP A 60 -16.02 -2.46 -3.49
CA ASP A 60 -17.23 -2.86 -2.75
C ASP A 60 -18.17 -3.73 -3.59
N LYS A 61 -18.46 -3.29 -4.83
CA LYS A 61 -19.27 -4.10 -5.77
C LYS A 61 -18.63 -5.44 -6.09
N LEU A 62 -17.30 -5.52 -6.16
CA LEU A 62 -16.56 -6.76 -6.31
C LEU A 62 -16.77 -7.68 -5.12
N LEU A 63 -16.68 -7.15 -3.89
CA LEU A 63 -16.98 -7.90 -2.67
C LEU A 63 -18.40 -8.47 -2.69
N THR A 64 -19.41 -7.63 -2.95
CA THR A 64 -20.81 -8.09 -3.07
C THR A 64 -20.98 -9.15 -4.16
N ALA A 65 -20.31 -9.00 -5.31
CA ALA A 65 -20.35 -9.99 -6.38
C ALA A 65 -19.75 -11.34 -5.96
N MET A 66 -18.72 -11.33 -5.10
CA MET A 66 -18.13 -12.54 -4.54
C MET A 66 -19.06 -13.19 -3.51
N GLU A 67 -19.66 -12.41 -2.61
CA GLU A 67 -20.63 -12.91 -1.61
C GLU A 67 -21.87 -13.52 -2.27
N THR A 68 -22.29 -12.97 -3.41
CA THR A 68 -23.43 -13.47 -4.21
C THR A 68 -23.03 -14.53 -5.24
N GLU A 69 -21.78 -15.00 -5.22
CA GLU A 69 -21.22 -16.00 -6.14
C GLU A 69 -21.35 -15.61 -7.63
N ASN A 70 -21.52 -14.33 -7.92
CA ASN A 70 -21.63 -13.78 -9.27
C ASN A 70 -20.24 -13.58 -9.88
N ASN A 71 -19.61 -14.71 -10.22
CA ASN A 71 -18.27 -14.77 -10.78
C ASN A 71 -18.08 -13.88 -12.02
N LYS A 72 -19.09 -13.76 -12.88
CA LYS A 72 -19.01 -12.93 -14.10
C LYS A 72 -18.94 -11.44 -13.75
N LEU A 73 -19.79 -10.98 -12.83
CA LEU A 73 -19.76 -9.60 -12.37
C LEU A 73 -18.46 -9.30 -11.62
N GLY A 74 -18.04 -10.19 -10.71
CA GLY A 74 -16.78 -10.06 -9.99
C GLY A 74 -15.57 -9.96 -10.94
N MET A 75 -15.54 -10.78 -11.99
CA MET A 75 -14.49 -10.70 -13.02
C MET A 75 -14.46 -9.34 -13.72
N MET A 76 -15.63 -8.77 -14.04
CA MET A 76 -15.72 -7.45 -14.66
C MET A 76 -15.27 -6.33 -13.70
N MET A 77 -15.63 -6.41 -12.42
CA MET A 77 -15.21 -5.42 -11.42
C MET A 77 -13.70 -5.47 -11.19
N ALA A 78 -13.13 -6.67 -11.07
CA ALA A 78 -11.68 -6.85 -10.97
C ALA A 78 -10.94 -6.34 -12.22
N ALA A 79 -11.50 -6.58 -13.41
CA ALA A 79 -10.95 -6.04 -14.66
C ALA A 79 -11.00 -4.51 -14.72
N TYR A 80 -12.08 -3.90 -14.24
CA TYR A 80 -12.21 -2.44 -14.16
C TYR A 80 -11.11 -1.84 -13.26
N LEU A 81 -10.84 -2.44 -12.10
CA LEU A 81 -9.80 -1.98 -11.18
C LEU A 81 -8.42 -2.01 -11.84
N LEU A 82 -8.08 -3.11 -12.52
CA LEU A 82 -6.83 -3.26 -13.27
C LEU A 82 -6.72 -2.27 -14.45
N HIS A 83 -7.84 -1.91 -15.07
CA HIS A 83 -7.88 -0.94 -16.16
C HIS A 83 -7.68 0.50 -15.67
N LYS A 84 -8.34 0.89 -14.59
CA LYS A 84 -8.27 2.26 -14.03
C LYS A 84 -7.02 2.53 -13.22
N MET A 85 -6.48 1.51 -12.56
CA MET A 85 -5.24 1.59 -11.79
C MET A 85 -4.22 0.58 -12.35
N PRO A 86 -3.52 0.92 -13.45
CA PRO A 86 -2.50 0.05 -14.00
C PRO A 86 -1.40 -0.19 -12.96
N GLY A 87 -1.11 -1.46 -12.69
CA GLY A 87 -0.12 -1.89 -11.69
C GLY A 87 -0.73 -2.22 -10.31
N VAL A 88 -2.03 -2.00 -10.08
CA VAL A 88 -2.68 -2.51 -8.87
C VAL A 88 -2.58 -4.03 -8.84
N ASN A 89 -2.08 -4.58 -7.74
CA ASN A 89 -1.99 -6.02 -7.56
C ASN A 89 -2.66 -6.51 -6.28
N ARG A 90 -2.95 -5.62 -5.33
CA ARG A 90 -3.68 -5.95 -4.12
C ARG A 90 -4.70 -4.87 -3.76
N VAL A 91 -5.89 -5.31 -3.36
CA VAL A 91 -6.97 -4.45 -2.88
C VAL A 91 -7.42 -4.97 -1.53
N ASP A 92 -7.28 -4.16 -0.50
CA ASP A 92 -7.74 -4.45 0.86
C ASP A 92 -9.08 -3.75 1.06
N VAL A 93 -10.18 -4.51 1.06
CA VAL A 93 -11.55 -3.98 1.12
C VAL A 93 -12.00 -3.82 2.57
N ASP A 94 -12.56 -2.67 2.88
CA ASP A 94 -13.21 -2.42 4.17
C ASP A 94 -14.61 -3.03 4.20
N VAL A 95 -14.80 -4.06 5.02
CA VAL A 95 -16.10 -4.73 5.20
C VAL A 95 -17.03 -4.01 6.19
N GLN A 96 -16.54 -2.95 6.86
CA GLN A 96 -17.31 -2.20 7.86
C GLN A 96 -18.19 -1.11 7.21
N GLY A 97 -18.21 -1.05 5.88
CA GLY A 97 -19.02 -0.12 5.08
C GLY A 97 -18.40 1.26 4.94
N GLU A 98 -17.15 1.45 5.36
CA GLU A 98 -16.40 2.69 5.20
C GLU A 98 -15.50 2.55 3.96
N LEU A 99 -16.09 2.72 2.77
CA LEU A 99 -15.39 2.51 1.48
C LEU A 99 -14.08 3.28 1.35
N GLN A 100 -13.99 4.44 1.99
CA GLN A 100 -12.79 5.28 2.07
C GLN A 100 -11.57 4.61 2.73
N ASN A 101 -11.79 3.59 3.57
CA ASN A 101 -10.72 2.79 4.17
C ASN A 101 -10.19 1.69 3.23
N THR A 102 -10.83 1.47 2.08
CA THR A 102 -10.36 0.50 1.09
C THR A 102 -9.03 0.99 0.51
N GLN A 103 -8.00 0.15 0.61
CA GLN A 103 -6.64 0.47 0.18
C GLN A 103 -6.26 -0.31 -1.08
N PHE A 104 -5.49 0.35 -1.94
CA PHE A 104 -4.97 -0.21 -3.18
C PHE A 104 -3.46 -0.23 -3.12
N THR A 105 -2.87 -1.42 -3.27
CA THR A 105 -1.43 -1.60 -3.40
C THR A 105 -1.10 -1.76 -4.87
N VAL A 106 -0.26 -0.87 -5.38
CA VAL A 106 0.31 -0.94 -6.72
C VAL A 106 1.68 -1.59 -6.58
N SER A 107 1.90 -2.67 -7.32
CA SER A 107 3.23 -3.26 -7.45
C SER A 107 3.70 -3.04 -8.87
N GLU A 108 4.68 -2.16 -9.03
CA GLU A 108 5.36 -1.97 -10.30
C GLU A 108 5.99 -3.31 -10.77
N PRO A 109 5.92 -3.63 -12.07
CA PRO A 109 6.61 -4.78 -12.61
C PRO A 109 8.12 -4.51 -12.57
N MET A 110 8.81 -5.19 -11.66
CA MET A 110 10.24 -5.50 -11.75
C MET A 110 11.19 -4.29 -11.71
N ALA A 111 11.40 -3.74 -10.52
CA ALA A 111 12.77 -3.41 -10.11
C ALA A 111 13.36 -4.64 -9.40
N ASP A 112 14.01 -5.53 -10.16
CA ASP A 112 14.88 -6.59 -9.64
C ASP A 112 16.21 -6.00 -9.13
N THR A 113 16.07 -4.98 -8.28
CA THR A 113 17.08 -4.35 -7.43
C THR A 113 16.27 -3.60 -6.38
N ALA A 114 15.54 -4.31 -5.51
CA ALA A 114 14.68 -3.66 -4.51
C ALA A 114 15.46 -2.59 -3.74
N PRO A 115 15.16 -1.28 -3.92
CA PRO A 115 15.46 -0.27 -2.94
C PRO A 115 14.40 -0.40 -1.82
N PRO A 116 14.73 -0.03 -0.58
CA PRO A 116 13.77 -0.04 0.52
C PRO A 116 12.53 0.83 0.23
N PRO A 117 11.34 0.41 0.71
CA PRO A 117 10.08 1.09 0.46
C PRO A 117 10.12 2.52 0.99
N GLU A 118 9.52 3.40 0.21
CA GLU A 118 9.58 4.86 0.27
C GLU A 118 9.62 5.43 1.69
N ALA A 119 10.77 6.04 1.97
CA ALA A 119 10.88 7.15 2.88
C ALA A 119 9.87 8.22 2.48
N THR A 120 9.04 8.61 3.43
CA THR A 120 8.26 9.84 3.35
C THR A 120 9.20 10.99 2.98
N PRO A 121 8.90 11.82 1.95
CA PRO A 121 9.75 12.95 1.63
C PRO A 121 9.52 14.04 2.67
N ALA A 122 10.40 14.09 3.68
CA ALA A 122 10.94 15.32 4.27
C ALA A 122 11.64 15.00 5.59
N ILE A 123 12.98 15.04 5.60
CA ILE A 123 13.68 15.39 6.83
C ILE A 123 14.87 16.26 6.46
N ALA A 124 14.60 17.57 6.34
CA ALA A 124 15.63 18.52 6.72
C ALA A 124 15.94 18.24 8.19
N SER A 125 17.17 17.75 8.47
CA SER A 125 17.64 17.47 9.82
C SER A 125 17.43 18.70 10.69
N LYS A 126 16.45 18.66 11.59
CA LYS A 126 16.33 19.69 12.62
C LYS A 126 17.50 19.51 13.59
N PRO A 127 18.13 20.60 14.06
CA PRO A 127 19.16 20.50 15.08
C PRO A 127 18.59 19.83 16.34
N ILE A 128 19.30 18.83 16.84
CA ILE A 128 18.88 17.99 17.96
C ILE A 128 19.18 18.76 19.23
N HIS A 129 18.14 19.28 19.89
CA HIS A 129 18.28 20.07 21.12
C HIS A 129 17.86 19.29 22.37
N SER A 130 17.18 18.15 22.21
CA SER A 130 16.65 17.37 23.33
C SER A 130 16.60 15.87 23.05
N ARG A 131 16.47 15.08 24.12
CA ARG A 131 16.21 13.62 24.05
C ARG A 131 14.96 13.29 23.24
N LEU A 132 13.96 14.15 23.25
CA LEU A 132 12.73 13.97 22.48
C LEU A 132 12.98 14.12 20.98
N ASP A 133 13.80 15.10 20.58
CA ASP A 133 14.22 15.27 19.18
C ASP A 133 15.04 14.08 18.68
N ALA A 134 15.89 13.50 19.55
CA ALA A 134 16.67 12.32 19.22
C ALA A 134 15.80 11.07 18.98
N ILE A 135 14.72 10.91 19.76
CA ILE A 135 13.72 9.84 19.59
C ILE A 135 12.97 10.02 18.27
N GLU A 136 12.48 11.23 17.99
CA GLU A 136 11.75 11.53 16.75
C GLU A 136 12.64 11.34 15.52
N GLN A 137 13.89 11.76 15.58
CA GLN A 137 14.86 11.59 14.50
C GLN A 137 15.20 10.11 14.28
N ALA A 138 15.49 9.33 15.34
CA ALA A 138 15.74 7.89 15.22
C ALA A 138 14.55 7.14 14.62
N GLY A 139 13.31 7.55 14.95
CA GLY A 139 12.09 6.94 14.40
C GLY A 139 11.89 7.25 12.92
N ARG A 140 12.42 8.38 12.43
CA ARG A 140 12.38 8.77 11.02
C ARG A 140 13.51 8.16 10.19
N GLU A 141 14.64 7.88 10.83
CA GLU A 141 15.82 7.32 10.17
C GLU A 141 15.77 5.80 10.03
N VAL A 142 14.86 5.11 10.74
CA VAL A 142 14.70 3.66 10.65
C VAL A 142 13.36 3.32 10.00
N SER A 143 13.39 2.63 8.85
CA SER A 143 12.17 2.22 8.16
C SER A 143 11.42 1.12 8.95
N LYS A 144 10.16 0.90 8.58
CA LYS A 144 9.45 -0.31 9.02
C LYS A 144 10.11 -1.56 8.43
N VAL A 145 9.97 -2.70 9.11
CA VAL A 145 10.36 -3.99 8.56
C VAL A 145 9.45 -4.30 7.36
N TYR A 146 10.06 -4.73 6.26
CA TYR A 146 9.38 -5.12 5.03
C TYR A 146 9.86 -6.49 4.57
N LYS A 147 9.01 -7.18 3.81
CA LYS A 147 9.28 -8.53 3.32
C LYS A 147 9.94 -8.46 1.93
N LYS A 148 11.13 -9.07 1.79
CA LYS A 148 11.88 -9.20 0.55
C LYS A 148 11.99 -10.70 0.19
N GLY A 149 11.09 -11.15 -0.68
CA GLY A 149 11.00 -12.57 -1.06
C GLY A 149 10.64 -13.48 0.12
N ARG A 150 11.57 -14.36 0.53
CA ARG A 150 11.43 -15.28 1.68
C ARG A 150 12.10 -14.76 2.96
N ALA A 151 12.52 -13.50 2.96
CA ALA A 151 13.22 -12.85 4.07
C ALA A 151 12.56 -11.52 4.44
N TRP A 152 12.91 -11.01 5.62
CA TRP A 152 12.44 -9.77 6.20
C TRP A 152 13.63 -8.83 6.40
N SER A 153 13.49 -7.56 5.99
CA SER A 153 14.56 -6.56 6.07
C SER A 153 14.01 -5.20 6.48
N PHE A 154 14.89 -4.25 6.77
CA PHE A 154 14.57 -2.85 7.03
C PHE A 154 15.71 -1.97 6.50
N ALA A 155 15.50 -0.67 6.41
CA ALA A 155 16.51 0.27 5.97
C ALA A 155 16.79 1.34 7.02
N LEU A 156 18.05 1.75 7.06
CA LEU A 156 18.58 2.82 7.89
C LEU A 156 18.99 4.00 7.01
N TYR A 157 18.44 5.16 7.30
CA TYR A 157 18.85 6.41 6.68
C TYR A 157 20.16 6.89 7.30
N ASP A 158 21.18 7.01 6.46
CA ASP A 158 22.43 7.64 6.81
C ASP A 158 22.38 9.12 6.45
N ALA A 159 22.25 9.98 7.46
CA ALA A 159 22.23 11.43 7.30
C ALA A 159 23.57 12.02 6.82
N ALA A 160 24.70 11.32 7.00
CA ALA A 160 25.99 11.79 6.53
C ALA A 160 26.15 11.60 5.01
N THR A 161 25.61 10.51 4.48
CA THR A 161 25.65 10.21 3.04
C THR A 161 24.34 10.54 2.32
N GLN A 162 23.30 10.93 3.05
CA GLN A 162 21.92 11.16 2.58
C GLN A 162 21.35 9.97 1.81
N ARG A 163 21.67 8.75 2.24
CA ARG A 163 21.28 7.50 1.56
C ARG A 163 20.61 6.53 2.52
N TRP A 164 19.66 5.79 2.00
CA TRP A 164 19.08 4.64 2.70
C TRP A 164 19.98 3.42 2.49
N ASN A 165 20.48 2.87 3.58
CA ASN A 165 21.25 1.64 3.62
C ASN A 165 20.33 0.50 4.06
N GLU A 166 20.13 -0.46 3.18
CA GLU A 166 19.36 -1.68 3.48
C GLU A 166 20.16 -2.59 4.42
N MET A 167 19.49 -3.07 5.47
CA MET A 167 20.06 -3.97 6.46
C MET A 167 20.00 -5.43 5.97
N PRO A 168 20.80 -6.35 6.55
CA PRO A 168 20.77 -7.75 6.18
C PRO A 168 19.37 -8.36 6.37
N ALA A 169 18.86 -8.99 5.32
CA ALA A 169 17.56 -9.65 5.36
C ALA A 169 17.65 -10.96 6.15
N VAL A 170 16.69 -11.18 7.05
CA VAL A 170 16.61 -12.35 7.94
C VAL A 170 15.40 -13.22 7.62
N LYS A 171 15.39 -14.46 8.11
CA LYS A 171 14.37 -15.45 7.69
C LYS A 171 13.01 -15.22 8.35
N THR A 172 12.97 -14.58 9.51
CA THR A 172 11.74 -14.38 10.30
C THR A 172 11.51 -12.91 10.60
N GLU A 173 10.22 -12.54 10.70
CA GLU A 173 9.80 -11.18 11.02
C GLU A 173 10.25 -10.76 12.43
N ASP A 174 10.16 -11.67 13.41
CA ASP A 174 10.64 -11.45 14.78
C ASP A 174 12.14 -11.13 14.86
N GLU A 175 12.95 -11.76 14.02
CA GLU A 175 14.38 -11.48 13.95
C GLU A 175 14.64 -10.09 13.33
N ALA A 176 13.86 -9.71 12.31
CA ALA A 176 13.97 -8.40 11.68
C ALA A 176 13.52 -7.28 12.64
N ASN A 177 12.44 -7.51 13.39
CA ASN A 177 11.96 -6.57 14.40
C ASN A 177 12.97 -6.39 15.55
N ARG A 178 13.63 -7.47 16.00
CA ARG A 178 14.70 -7.38 17.00
C ARG A 178 15.90 -6.58 16.50
N LEU A 179 16.36 -6.85 15.28
CA LEU A 179 17.48 -6.11 14.66
C LEU A 179 17.13 -4.63 14.42
N ARG A 180 15.90 -4.35 13.99
CA ARG A 180 15.38 -2.98 13.85
C ARG A 180 15.42 -2.26 15.20
N MET A 181 14.90 -2.91 16.25
CA MET A 181 14.85 -2.31 17.58
C MET A 181 16.26 -2.01 18.12
N GLN A 182 17.20 -2.94 17.92
CA GLN A 182 18.61 -2.73 18.28
C GLN A 182 19.24 -1.57 17.50
N THR A 183 19.00 -1.49 16.19
CA THR A 183 19.53 -0.41 15.34
C THR A 183 18.93 0.95 15.74
N TYR A 184 17.66 0.97 16.10
CA TYR A 184 16.99 2.16 16.62
C TYR A 184 17.59 2.62 17.95
N GLU A 185 17.90 1.69 18.86
CA GLU A 185 18.57 1.99 20.13
C GLU A 185 19.99 2.55 19.92
N ASP A 186 20.78 1.91 19.06
CA ASP A 186 22.13 2.38 18.70
C ASP A 186 22.10 3.78 18.09
N ARG A 187 21.13 4.04 17.21
CA ARG A 187 20.99 5.36 16.57
C ARG A 187 20.53 6.42 17.56
N LEU A 188 19.57 6.09 18.43
CA LEU A 188 19.16 6.97 19.52
C LEU A 188 20.36 7.32 20.41
N GLN A 189 21.20 6.35 20.76
CA GLN A 189 22.40 6.58 21.55
C GLN A 189 23.41 7.50 20.83
N GLU A 190 23.62 7.32 19.52
CA GLU A 190 24.48 8.18 18.72
C GLU A 190 23.97 9.63 18.67
N LEU A 191 22.67 9.81 18.46
CA LEU A 191 22.03 11.13 18.43
C LEU A 191 22.05 11.81 19.80
N LEU A 192 21.83 11.04 20.88
CA LEU A 192 22.00 11.53 22.25
C LEU A 192 23.44 11.94 22.55
N SER A 193 24.43 11.24 21.98
CA SER A 193 25.84 11.58 22.13
C SER A 193 26.21 12.87 21.38
N LYS A 194 25.53 13.15 20.25
CA LYS A 194 25.71 14.39 19.46
C LYS A 194 24.96 15.61 20.03
N ALA A 195 23.98 15.39 20.90
CA ALA A 195 23.19 16.44 21.55
C ALA A 195 23.87 17.04 22.81
N ARG A 196 25.11 16.61 23.13
CA ARG A 196 25.90 17.06 24.28
C ARG A 196 26.99 18.03 23.85
#